data_AF-A0A968MRE9-F1
#
_entry.id   AF-A0A968MRE9-F1
#
_cell.length_a   1.000
_cell.length_b   1.000
_cell.length_c   1.000
_cell.angle_alpha   90.00
_cell.angle_beta   90.00
_cell.angle_gamma   90.00
#
_symmetry.space_group_name_H-M   'P 1'
#
loop_
_entity.id
_entity.type
_entity.pdbx_description
1 polymer ?
#
loop_
_entity_poly.entity_id
_entity_poly.type
_entity_poly.pdbx_seq_one_letter_code
_entity_poly.pdbx_strand_id
1 'polypeptide(L)'
;MNVDINLKDMNFYVLPVSIQMLVENAIKHNEISQEFPLKVEITDNEEYLIVSNPVQPKMLETPSKGIGLQNLKVRYKFFTDKEIIIESDMSKFNIKIPKLKV
;
A
#
# COMPACT_ATOMS: atom_id res chain seq x y z
N MET A 1 -15.87 -1.92 3.72
CA MET A 1 -14.47 -1.44 3.60
C MET A 1 -14.47 0.05 3.80
N ASN A 2 -13.49 0.57 4.54
CA ASN A 2 -13.28 2.00 4.70
C ASN A 2 -11.84 2.36 4.29
N VAL A 3 -11.68 3.56 3.72
CA VAL A 3 -10.38 4.13 3.38
C VAL A 3 -10.25 5.46 4.10
N ASP A 4 -9.34 5.51 5.06
CA ASP A 4 -9.06 6.73 5.84
C ASP A 4 -7.78 7.37 5.30
N ILE A 5 -7.85 8.67 5.00
CA ILE A 5 -6.72 9.44 4.48
C ILE A 5 -6.36 10.52 5.52
N ASN A 6 -5.16 10.45 6.06
CA ASN A 6 -4.64 11.41 7.03
C ASN A 6 -3.21 11.81 6.63
N LEU A 7 -3.14 12.87 5.81
CA LEU A 7 -1.89 13.40 5.30
C LEU A 7 -1.51 14.67 6.07
N LYS A 8 -0.25 14.75 6.49
CA LYS A 8 0.36 15.92 7.13
C LYS A 8 0.95 16.87 6.10
N ASP A 9 1.47 16.33 5.00
CA ASP A 9 2.00 17.08 3.87
C ASP A 9 1.12 16.84 2.64
N MET A 10 0.90 17.87 1.83
CA MET A 10 0.12 17.81 0.60
C MET A 10 0.95 18.20 -0.64
N ASN A 11 2.23 18.54 -0.44
CA ASN A 11 3.11 19.05 -1.48
C ASN A 11 4.11 17.97 -1.93
N PHE A 12 3.57 16.86 -2.43
CA PHE A 12 4.35 15.80 -3.05
C PHE A 12 3.52 15.09 -4.12
N TYR A 13 4.19 14.29 -4.92
CA TYR A 13 3.57 13.45 -5.94
C TYR A 13 3.83 11.98 -5.65
N VAL A 14 2.90 11.15 -6.10
CA VAL A 14 3.06 9.70 -6.21
C VAL A 14 2.53 9.29 -7.58
N LEU A 15 2.99 8.14 -8.10
CA LEU A 15 2.39 7.62 -9.33
C LEU A 15 0.93 7.27 -9.04
N PRO A 16 -0.06 7.78 -9.80
CA PRO A 16 -1.48 7.53 -9.51
C PRO A 16 -1.84 6.04 -9.42
N VAL A 17 -1.19 5.23 -10.27
CA VAL A 17 -1.36 3.77 -10.30
C VAL A 17 -0.93 3.09 -9.00
N SER A 18 -0.07 3.71 -8.18
CA SER A 18 0.41 3.14 -6.92
C SER A 18 -0.74 2.93 -5.96
N ILE A 19 -1.56 3.96 -5.72
CA ILE A 19 -2.60 3.91 -4.70
C ILE A 19 -3.65 2.88 -5.07
N GLN A 20 -4.12 2.92 -6.32
CA GLN A 20 -5.09 1.95 -6.82
C GLN A 20 -4.57 0.51 -6.63
N MET A 21 -3.34 0.23 -7.07
CA MET A 21 -2.75 -1.11 -6.96
C MET A 21 -2.59 -1.57 -5.50
N LEU A 22 -2.22 -0.66 -4.59
CA LEU A 22 -2.06 -0.99 -3.17
C LEU A 22 -3.40 -1.29 -2.50
N VAL A 23 -4.44 -0.53 -2.85
CA VAL A 23 -5.82 -0.78 -2.39
C VAL A 23 -6.35 -2.12 -2.95
N GLU A 24 -6.11 -2.39 -4.24
CA GLU A 24 -6.45 -3.68 -4.86
C GLU A 24 -5.73 -4.86 -4.19
N ASN A 25 -4.45 -4.70 -3.84
CA ASN A 25 -3.72 -5.72 -3.08
C ASN A 25 -4.36 -5.97 -1.71
N ALA A 26 -4.72 -4.92 -0.97
CA ALA A 26 -5.41 -5.07 0.30
C ALA A 26 -6.74 -5.82 0.15
N ILE A 27 -7.50 -5.55 -0.91
CA ILE A 27 -8.78 -6.24 -1.17
C ILE A 27 -8.58 -7.71 -1.56
N LYS A 28 -7.55 -7.97 -2.38
CA LYS A 28 -7.28 -9.30 -2.92
C LYS A 28 -6.87 -10.28 -1.82
N HIS A 29 -5.99 -9.83 -0.93
CA HIS A 29 -5.33 -10.66 0.07
C HIS A 29 -6.11 -10.79 1.39
N ASN A 30 -7.02 -9.86 1.70
CA ASN A 30 -7.77 -9.89 2.95
C ASN A 30 -9.18 -10.49 2.81
N GLU A 31 -9.59 -11.28 3.80
CA GLU A 31 -10.98 -11.57 4.06
C GLU A 31 -11.73 -10.26 4.35
N ILE A 32 -12.87 -10.07 3.70
CA ILE A 32 -13.70 -8.87 3.88
C ILE A 32 -15.12 -9.34 4.16
N SER A 33 -15.54 -9.17 5.41
CA SER A 33 -16.87 -9.54 5.87
C SER A 33 -17.40 -8.48 6.85
N GLN A 34 -18.61 -8.67 7.36
CA GLN A 34 -19.12 -7.82 8.44
C GLN A 34 -18.34 -8.03 9.74
N GLU A 35 -17.85 -9.26 9.97
CA GLU A 35 -17.04 -9.62 11.14
C GLU A 35 -15.60 -9.11 11.01
N PHE A 36 -15.05 -9.14 9.79
CA PHE A 36 -13.71 -8.65 9.46
C PHE A 36 -13.78 -7.51 8.43
N PRO A 37 -14.14 -6.29 8.85
CA PRO A 37 -14.17 -5.15 7.94
C PRO A 37 -12.75 -4.71 7.57
N LEU A 38 -12.46 -4.66 6.27
CA LEU A 38 -11.19 -4.11 5.78
C LEU A 38 -11.13 -2.59 6.00
N LYS A 39 -10.14 -2.15 6.75
CA LYS A 39 -9.78 -0.74 6.93
C LYS A 39 -8.42 -0.47 6.28
N VAL A 40 -8.39 0.40 5.28
CA VAL A 40 -7.14 0.88 4.67
C VAL A 40 -6.85 2.28 5.21
N GLU A 41 -5.64 2.48 5.72
CA GLU A 41 -5.17 3.78 6.21
C GLU A 41 -4.07 4.31 5.28
N ILE A 42 -4.25 5.51 4.77
CA ILE A 42 -3.26 6.23 3.95
C ILE A 42 -2.73 7.39 4.77
N THR A 43 -1.45 7.32 5.10
CA THR A 43 -0.75 8.32 5.91
C THR A 43 0.57 8.68 5.26
N ASP A 44 1.30 9.62 5.84
CA ASP A 44 2.60 10.02 5.33
C ASP A 44 3.61 10.32 6.45
N ASN A 45 4.88 10.24 6.07
CA ASN A 45 5.99 10.80 6.83
C ASN A 45 6.81 11.72 5.92
N GLU A 46 7.99 12.15 6.37
CA GLU A 46 8.82 13.10 5.62
C GLU A 46 9.20 12.62 4.21
N GLU A 47 9.34 11.31 4.01
CA GLU A 47 9.90 10.75 2.77
C GLU A 47 8.94 9.84 2.00
N TYR A 48 7.89 9.35 2.65
CA TYR A 48 7.03 8.30 2.12
C TYR A 48 5.55 8.61 2.33
N LEU A 49 4.75 8.16 1.37
CA LEU A 49 3.35 7.86 1.58
C LEU A 49 3.24 6.39 2.04
N ILE A 50 2.42 6.13 3.05
CA ILE A 50 2.27 4.84 3.70
C ILE A 50 0.83 4.37 3.51
N VAL A 51 0.64 3.22 2.87
CA VAL A 51 -0.66 2.53 2.75
C VAL A 51 -0.63 1.32 3.67
N SER A 52 -1.56 1.29 4.62
CA SER A 52 -1.64 0.27 5.67
C SER A 52 -2.99 -0.44 5.64
N ASN A 53 -3.00 -1.75 5.86
CA ASN A 53 -4.22 -2.53 6.09
C ASN A 53 -3.97 -3.60 7.17
N PRO A 54 -5.00 -4.07 7.89
CA PRO A 54 -4.85 -5.21 8.79
C PRO A 54 -4.45 -6.47 8.00
N VAL A 55 -3.76 -7.41 8.64
CA VAL A 55 -3.48 -8.74 8.08
C VAL A 55 -4.64 -9.68 8.41
N GLN A 56 -5.48 -9.97 7.43
CA GLN A 56 -6.67 -10.83 7.56
C GLN A 56 -6.68 -11.84 6.40
N PRO A 57 -5.75 -12.80 6.34
CA PRO A 57 -5.54 -13.62 5.14
C PRO A 57 -6.80 -14.42 4.75
N LYS A 58 -7.16 -14.43 3.47
CA LYS A 58 -8.24 -15.33 2.99
C LYS A 58 -7.83 -16.79 3.16
N MET A 59 -8.75 -17.64 3.63
CA MET A 59 -8.52 -19.09 3.74
C MET A 59 -8.15 -19.77 2.42
N LEU A 60 -8.68 -19.27 1.30
CA LEU A 60 -8.36 -19.75 -0.06
C LEU A 60 -7.57 -18.69 -0.81
N GLU A 61 -6.38 -18.37 -0.31
CA GLU A 61 -5.50 -17.44 -0.98
C GLU A 61 -4.86 -18.07 -2.22
N THR A 62 -5.07 -17.46 -3.38
CA THR A 62 -4.34 -17.88 -4.60
C THR A 62 -2.89 -17.43 -4.46
N PRO A 63 -1.88 -18.28 -4.74
CA PRO A 63 -0.48 -17.89 -4.67
C PRO A 63 -0.24 -16.62 -5.51
N SER A 64 0.16 -15.53 -4.85
CA SER A 64 0.53 -14.29 -5.52
C SER A 64 2.01 -14.30 -5.85
N LYS A 65 2.35 -14.12 -7.12
CA LYS A 65 3.74 -14.00 -7.57
C LYS A 65 4.38 -12.65 -7.24
N GLY A 66 3.67 -11.75 -6.53
CA GLY A 66 4.18 -10.42 -6.19
C GLY A 66 4.39 -9.48 -7.39
N ILE A 67 3.88 -9.85 -8.58
CA ILE A 67 4.12 -9.14 -9.85
C ILE A 67 3.72 -7.66 -9.77
N GLY A 68 2.61 -7.34 -9.09
CA GLY A 68 2.17 -5.95 -8.92
C GLY A 68 3.22 -5.09 -8.23
N LEU A 69 3.73 -5.54 -7.07
CA LEU A 69 4.75 -4.80 -6.33
C LEU A 69 6.10 -4.75 -7.06
N GLN A 70 6.47 -5.81 -7.78
CA GLN A 70 7.66 -5.80 -8.63
C GLN A 70 7.56 -4.75 -9.75
N ASN A 71 6.42 -4.71 -10.44
CA ASN A 71 6.14 -3.71 -11.46
C ASN A 71 6.15 -2.29 -10.89
N LEU A 72 5.59 -2.09 -9.70
CA LEU A 72 5.60 -0.80 -9.04
C LEU A 72 7.02 -0.36 -8.68
N LYS A 73 7.84 -1.27 -8.10
CA LYS A 73 9.25 -1.00 -7.79
C LYS A 73 10.04 -0.57 -9.03
N VAL A 74 9.89 -1.28 -10.15
CA VAL A 74 10.57 -0.93 -11.41
C VAL A 74 10.16 0.46 -11.90
N ARG A 75 8.86 0.83 -11.80
CA ARG A 75 8.39 2.16 -12.20
C ARG A 75 8.94 3.27 -11.30
N TYR A 76 9.02 3.05 -9.98
CA TYR A 76 9.56 4.07 -9.06
C TYR A 76 11.05 4.36 -9.31
N LYS A 77 11.83 3.36 -9.74
CA LYS A 77 13.25 3.55 -10.11
C LYS A 77 13.47 4.56 -11.24
N PHE A 78 12.45 4.87 -12.04
CA PHE A 78 12.54 5.92 -13.05
C PHE A 78 12.52 7.34 -12.45
N PHE A 79 11.91 7.51 -11.28
CA PHE A 79 11.67 8.82 -10.67
C PHE A 79 12.53 9.08 -9.43
N THR A 80 13.03 8.04 -8.77
CA THR A 80 13.82 8.18 -7.54
C THR A 80 14.65 6.93 -7.27
N ASP A 81 15.78 7.10 -6.59
CA ASP A 81 16.60 5.99 -6.06
C ASP A 81 16.03 5.40 -4.77
N LYS A 82 15.02 6.04 -4.16
CA LYS A 82 14.36 5.53 -2.96
C LYS A 82 13.56 4.27 -3.28
N GLU A 83 13.73 3.24 -2.47
CA GLU A 83 13.01 1.99 -2.64
C GLU A 83 11.61 2.03 -2.01
N ILE A 84 10.70 1.24 -2.58
CA ILE A 84 9.43 0.91 -1.92
C ILE A 84 9.70 -0.05 -0.77
N ILE A 85 9.27 0.32 0.43
CA ILE A 85 9.46 -0.47 1.65
C ILE A 85 8.18 -1.27 1.93
N ILE A 86 8.34 -2.54 2.26
CA ILE A 86 7.25 -3.44 2.65
C ILE A 86 7.53 -3.88 4.09
N GLU A 87 6.63 -3.56 4.99
CA GLU A 87 6.71 -3.91 6.41
C GLU A 87 5.43 -4.63 6.79
N SER A 88 5.53 -5.88 7.23
CA SER A 88 4.39 -6.65 7.71
C SER A 88 4.71 -7.19 9.10
N ASP A 89 3.74 -7.10 9.99
CA ASP A 89 3.71 -7.85 11.23
C ASP A 89 2.44 -8.72 11.29
N MET A 90 2.13 -9.29 12.46
CA MET A 90 0.95 -10.14 12.66
C MET A 90 -0.38 -9.37 12.59
N SER A 91 -0.34 -8.05 12.69
CA SER A 91 -1.51 -7.17 12.81
C SER A 91 -1.71 -6.29 11.58
N LYS A 92 -0.65 -5.74 11.01
CA LYS A 92 -0.69 -4.77 9.91
C LYS A 92 0.29 -5.12 8.80
N PHE A 93 -0.15 -4.84 7.58
CA PHE A 93 0.64 -4.85 6.37
C PHE A 93 0.77 -3.41 5.87
N ASN A 94 2.01 -2.92 5.81
CA ASN A 94 2.35 -1.56 5.44
C ASN A 94 3.20 -1.56 4.17
N ILE A 95 2.81 -0.72 3.21
CA ILE A 95 3.63 -0.43 2.04
C ILE A 95 3.93 1.07 2.02
N LYS A 96 5.21 1.40 1.99
CA LYS A 96 5.71 2.78 1.93
C LYS A 96 6.22 3.06 0.54
N ILE A 97 5.59 4.00 -0.16
CA ILE A 97 6.02 4.46 -1.49
C ILE A 97 6.69 5.84 -1.37
N PRO A 98 7.84 6.07 -2.03
CA PRO A 98 8.53 7.34 -1.94
C PRO A 98 7.65 8.52 -2.37
N LYS A 99 7.74 9.62 -1.63
CA LYS A 99 7.25 10.93 -2.07
C LYS A 99 8.16 11.47 -3.17
N LEU A 100 7.56 11.81 -4.31
CA LEU A 100 8.26 12.48 -5.41
C LEU A 100 8.13 14.00 -5.25
N LYS A 101 9.22 14.71 -5.51
CA LYS A 101 9.26 16.18 -5.53
C LYS A 101 9.43 16.63 -6.99
N VAL A 102 8.84 17.78 -7.32
CA VAL A 102 9.14 18.51 -8.56
C VAL A 102 10.43 19.29 -8.36
#